data_AF-A0A5L4NQJ4-F1
#
_entry.id   AF-A0A5L4NQJ4-F1
#
_cell.length_a   1.000
_cell.length_b   1.000
_cell.length_c   1.000
_cell.angle_alpha   90.00
_cell.angle_beta   90.00
_cell.angle_gamma   90.00
#
_symmetry.space_group_name_H-M   'P 1'
#
loop_
_entity.id
_entity.type
_entity.pdbx_description
1 polymer ?
#
loop_
_entity_poly.entity_id
_entity_poly.type
_entity_poly.pdbx_seq_one_letter_code
_entity_poly.pdbx_strand_id
1 'polypeptide(L)'
;MIGRDFLYSIHKDKKSIYLFCENKSIIDCQSIYDELYKLEATTDFTFEELQNYQAYIFLNSTLLTGSSEIPNNPFYFGELNQDNAIKQDTPSYYFSPKDEDSGKGKLSIFYKNDELCLLNYSIIENSLNIKLECLSKQSLEYKDLISNTLKEQKTIQINKKQAIAKLHALLENQNLECIHGGKVILQSNKGKTFKDSGVPIMLESDLLNSSISGCPNTIANVSYPCTKVVDVKGSLSQKKVNNEYVILQELISACISDKGFPLKVSFVPTKFKFDHSFNPKEGLAKQSKSQTKLKEPIIRLHYKSDRFQKDNLPIYNLLINNEKKEQNKALSELNIDQKDLKDIEDVNILNQFKQDFSKDYEFKELNFSFDTNLIKLYFIIPKNIAKVYKSAYKEFEYKDLGAGYFTQLHEYDKIIKNSLEDNKELNEYHFSFLAPAKMQNLKFQIANGLDEILEDEDRKQELYVCKFVVVNGIKI
;
A
#
# COMPACT_ATOMS: atom_id res chain seq x y z
N MET A 1 19.96 -9.82 -1.72
CA MET A 1 18.83 -10.45 -2.42
C MET A 1 19.16 -11.92 -2.38
N ILE A 2 18.73 -12.60 -1.32
CA ILE A 2 18.92 -14.05 -1.18
C ILE A 2 18.24 -14.68 -2.42
N GLY A 3 18.91 -15.66 -3.02
CA GLY A 3 18.50 -16.28 -4.27
C GLY A 3 17.08 -16.86 -4.18
N ARG A 4 16.49 -17.17 -5.34
CA ARG A 4 15.35 -18.09 -5.39
C ARG A 4 15.84 -19.45 -4.91
N ASP A 5 15.74 -19.70 -3.61
CA ASP A 5 16.14 -20.95 -2.98
C ASP A 5 15.05 -22.04 -3.12
N PHE A 6 14.01 -21.78 -3.90
CA PHE A 6 12.99 -22.78 -4.23
C PHE A 6 12.37 -22.53 -5.61
N LEU A 7 11.96 -23.62 -6.25
CA LEU A 7 11.03 -23.61 -7.39
C LEU A 7 9.61 -23.76 -6.85
N TYR A 8 8.59 -23.34 -7.61
CA TYR A 8 7.21 -23.57 -7.22
C TYR A 8 6.33 -24.06 -8.37
N SER A 9 5.25 -24.75 -8.03
CA SER A 9 4.18 -25.18 -8.94
C SER A 9 2.82 -24.87 -8.30
N ILE A 10 1.89 -24.30 -9.06
CA ILE A 10 0.56 -23.92 -8.58
C ILE A 10 -0.48 -24.85 -9.19
N HIS A 11 -1.26 -25.50 -8.33
CA HIS A 11 -2.29 -26.47 -8.70
C HIS A 11 -3.67 -25.90 -8.37
N LYS A 12 -4.31 -25.30 -9.39
CA LYS A 12 -5.62 -24.63 -9.27
C LYS A 12 -6.75 -25.58 -8.85
N ASP A 13 -6.75 -26.80 -9.39
CA ASP A 13 -7.68 -27.88 -9.07
C ASP A 13 -7.61 -28.29 -7.59
N LYS A 14 -6.41 -28.32 -7.03
CA LYS A 14 -6.15 -28.72 -5.64
C LYS A 14 -6.10 -27.55 -4.66
N LYS A 15 -6.22 -26.32 -5.14
CA LYS A 15 -5.97 -25.10 -4.34
C LYS A 15 -4.67 -25.20 -3.55
N SER A 16 -3.60 -25.61 -4.22
CA SER A 16 -2.33 -25.92 -3.56
C SER A 16 -1.15 -25.26 -4.28
N ILE A 17 -0.13 -24.89 -3.51
CA ILE A 17 1.14 -24.36 -3.99
C ILE A 17 2.23 -25.32 -3.52
N TYR A 18 3.00 -25.88 -4.44
CA TYR A 18 4.10 -26.79 -4.12
C TYR A 18 5.42 -26.05 -4.26
N LEU A 19 6.23 -26.07 -3.20
CA LEU A 19 7.53 -25.43 -3.12
C LEU A 19 8.59 -26.54 -3.14
N PHE A 20 9.53 -26.48 -4.08
CA PHE A 20 10.59 -27.45 -4.25
C PHE A 20 11.92 -26.81 -3.88
N CYS A 21 12.53 -27.32 -2.81
CA CYS A 21 13.72 -26.75 -2.21
C CYS A 21 14.92 -27.65 -2.45
N GLU A 22 16.06 -27.01 -2.68
CA GLU A 22 17.35 -27.69 -2.81
C GLU A 22 18.05 -27.79 -1.45
N ASN A 23 19.13 -28.57 -1.40
CA ASN A 23 19.94 -28.67 -0.19
C ASN A 23 20.52 -27.30 0.22
N LYS A 24 20.46 -27.00 1.52
CA LYS A 24 20.91 -25.77 2.19
C LYS A 24 20.11 -24.51 1.83
N SER A 25 18.93 -24.67 1.26
CA SER A 25 18.00 -23.57 1.00
C SER A 25 17.60 -22.86 2.29
N ILE A 26 17.45 -21.53 2.25
CA ILE A 26 16.95 -20.73 3.38
C ILE A 26 15.72 -19.96 2.92
N ILE A 27 14.56 -20.28 3.49
CA ILE A 27 13.28 -19.73 3.05
C ILE A 27 12.62 -18.99 4.20
N ASP A 28 12.27 -17.73 3.98
CA ASP A 28 11.40 -17.01 4.90
C ASP A 28 9.93 -17.32 4.56
N CYS A 29 9.21 -17.92 5.50
CA CYS A 29 7.80 -18.26 5.34
C CYS A 29 6.92 -17.05 5.01
N GLN A 30 7.31 -15.83 5.43
CA GLN A 30 6.55 -14.61 5.13
C GLN A 30 6.77 -14.14 3.69
N SER A 31 8.00 -14.27 3.18
CA SER A 31 8.39 -13.84 1.84
C SER A 31 7.71 -14.64 0.72
N ILE A 32 7.17 -15.82 1.01
CA ILE A 32 6.39 -16.62 0.04
C ILE A 32 5.18 -15.81 -0.44
N TYR A 33 4.48 -15.09 0.44
CA TYR A 33 3.34 -14.27 0.04
C TYR A 33 3.74 -13.08 -0.84
N ASP A 34 4.90 -12.48 -0.59
CA ASP A 34 5.44 -11.40 -1.41
C ASP A 34 5.81 -11.90 -2.82
N GLU A 35 6.24 -13.16 -2.94
CA GLU A 35 6.44 -13.79 -4.24
C GLU A 35 5.13 -14.11 -4.96
N LEU A 36 4.09 -14.54 -4.24
CA LEU A 36 2.76 -14.73 -4.81
C LEU A 36 2.15 -13.42 -5.33
N TYR A 37 2.41 -12.29 -4.67
CA TYR A 37 1.96 -10.98 -5.15
C TYR A 37 2.55 -10.63 -6.53
N LYS A 38 3.80 -11.02 -6.80
CA LYS A 38 4.44 -10.78 -8.11
C LYS A 38 3.80 -11.60 -9.24
N LEU A 39 3.12 -12.72 -8.91
CA LEU A 39 2.49 -13.59 -9.91
C LEU A 39 1.20 -13.02 -10.47
N GLU A 40 0.48 -12.19 -9.72
CA GLU A 40 -0.72 -11.49 -10.20
C GLU A 40 -0.42 -10.59 -11.41
N ALA A 41 0.82 -10.11 -11.53
CA ALA A 41 1.26 -9.32 -12.68
C ALA A 41 1.59 -10.15 -13.94
N THR A 42 1.72 -11.47 -13.81
CA THR A 42 2.23 -12.35 -14.88
C THR A 42 1.36 -13.56 -15.18
N THR A 43 0.27 -13.77 -14.41
CA THR A 43 -0.62 -14.93 -14.51
C THR A 43 -2.06 -14.52 -14.23
N ASP A 44 -3.03 -15.37 -14.56
CA ASP A 44 -4.45 -15.14 -14.29
C ASP A 44 -4.86 -15.37 -12.82
N PHE A 45 -3.89 -15.59 -11.93
CA PHE A 45 -4.15 -15.78 -10.50
C PHE A 45 -4.22 -14.42 -9.79
N THR A 46 -5.28 -14.20 -9.02
CA THR A 46 -5.35 -13.04 -8.12
C THR A 46 -4.64 -13.34 -6.81
N PHE A 47 -4.11 -12.32 -6.15
CA PHE A 47 -3.48 -12.49 -4.84
C PHE A 47 -4.46 -13.06 -3.81
N GLU A 48 -5.71 -12.60 -3.82
CA GLU A 48 -6.78 -13.09 -2.94
C GLU A 48 -7.09 -14.58 -3.20
N GLU A 49 -7.05 -15.03 -4.45
CA GLU A 49 -7.18 -16.46 -4.78
C GLU A 49 -6.02 -17.27 -4.17
N LEU A 50 -4.77 -16.84 -4.37
CA LEU A 50 -3.58 -17.55 -3.91
C LEU A 50 -3.45 -17.59 -2.38
N GLN A 51 -3.93 -16.57 -1.66
CA GLN A 51 -3.96 -16.56 -0.19
C GLN A 51 -4.82 -17.69 0.39
N ASN A 52 -5.80 -18.18 -0.36
CA ASN A 52 -6.67 -19.27 0.07
C ASN A 52 -6.11 -20.66 -0.26
N TYR A 53 -4.93 -20.75 -0.87
CA TYR A 53 -4.30 -22.02 -1.26
C TYR A 53 -3.41 -22.54 -0.14
N GLN A 54 -3.30 -23.87 -0.03
CA GLN A 54 -2.39 -24.51 0.90
C GLN A 54 -0.99 -24.65 0.30
N ALA A 55 0.01 -24.13 0.99
CA ALA A 55 1.41 -24.33 0.59
C ALA A 55 1.96 -25.64 1.18
N TYR A 56 2.64 -26.42 0.33
CA TYR A 56 3.34 -27.65 0.68
C TYR A 56 4.78 -27.52 0.22
N ILE A 57 5.70 -28.09 0.99
CA ILE A 57 7.13 -27.94 0.74
C ILE A 57 7.81 -29.29 0.63
N PHE A 58 8.68 -29.40 -0.37
CA PHE A 58 9.41 -30.60 -0.74
C PHE A 58 10.90 -30.34 -0.62
N LEU A 59 11.62 -31.22 0.08
CA LEU A 59 13.08 -31.24 0.09
C LEU A 59 13.54 -32.47 -0.69
N ASN A 60 14.23 -32.25 -1.82
CA ASN A 60 14.72 -33.33 -2.69
C ASN A 60 13.62 -34.36 -3.05
N SER A 61 12.46 -33.84 -3.49
CA SER A 61 11.23 -34.60 -3.83
C SER A 61 10.49 -35.27 -2.66
N THR A 62 10.96 -35.12 -1.41
CA THR A 62 10.25 -35.61 -0.23
C THR A 62 9.33 -34.53 0.33
N LEU A 63 8.03 -34.82 0.42
CA LEU A 63 7.06 -33.94 1.06
C LEU A 63 7.32 -33.84 2.56
N LEU A 64 7.41 -32.62 3.07
CA LEU A 64 7.61 -32.35 4.49
C LEU A 64 6.25 -32.16 5.16
N THR A 65 5.91 -33.04 6.09
CA THR A 65 4.63 -33.02 6.81
C THR A 65 4.78 -32.71 8.30
N GLY A 66 6.02 -32.69 8.82
CA GLY A 66 6.32 -32.59 10.24
C GLY A 66 6.39 -33.94 10.95
N SER A 67 6.57 -33.92 12.27
CA SER A 67 6.74 -35.10 13.11
C SER A 67 6.42 -34.78 14.58
N SER A 68 6.48 -35.78 15.44
CA SER A 68 6.31 -35.65 16.89
C SER A 68 7.65 -35.40 17.59
N GLU A 69 7.60 -34.68 18.71
CA GLU A 69 8.79 -34.31 19.48
C GLU A 69 9.45 -35.53 20.12
N ILE A 70 10.78 -35.58 20.05
CA ILE A 70 11.58 -36.66 20.61
C ILE A 70 11.63 -36.51 22.13
N PRO A 71 11.45 -37.59 22.90
CA PRO A 71 11.58 -37.55 24.35
C PRO A 71 12.91 -36.92 24.81
N ASN A 72 12.85 -36.08 25.84
CA ASN A 72 13.98 -35.38 26.46
C ASN A 72 14.77 -34.43 25.55
N ASN A 73 14.29 -34.13 24.34
CA ASN A 73 14.92 -33.19 23.42
C ASN A 73 13.92 -32.12 23.00
N PRO A 74 13.72 -31.07 23.83
CA PRO A 74 12.76 -30.02 23.55
C PRO A 74 12.96 -29.39 22.17
N PHE A 75 11.87 -29.23 21.43
CA PHE A 75 11.79 -28.69 20.08
C PHE A 75 12.55 -29.47 19.00
N TYR A 76 12.94 -30.70 19.29
CA TYR A 76 13.49 -31.62 18.29
C TYR A 76 12.44 -32.67 17.94
N PHE A 77 12.12 -32.82 16.66
CA PHE A 77 11.03 -33.66 16.17
C PHE A 77 11.56 -34.65 15.14
N GLY A 78 11.06 -35.88 15.19
CA GLY A 78 11.51 -36.94 14.29
C GLY A 78 11.26 -38.31 14.88
N GLU A 79 11.69 -39.33 14.13
CA GLU A 79 11.59 -40.71 14.57
C GLU A 79 12.94 -41.23 15.05
N LEU A 80 12.93 -42.03 16.11
CA LEU A 80 14.10 -42.78 16.56
C LEU A 80 14.10 -44.19 15.94
N ASN A 81 15.29 -44.71 15.67
CA ASN A 81 15.50 -46.11 15.33
C ASN A 81 15.54 -46.98 16.61
N GLN A 82 15.77 -48.29 16.45
CA GLN A 82 15.82 -49.24 17.56
C GLN A 82 16.98 -48.96 18.55
N ASP A 83 18.01 -48.22 18.12
CA ASP A 83 19.18 -47.84 18.90
C ASP A 83 19.03 -46.46 19.56
N ASN A 84 17.82 -45.87 19.57
CA ASN A 84 17.53 -44.51 20.02
C ASN A 84 18.30 -43.39 19.27
N ALA A 85 18.79 -43.66 18.06
CA ALA A 85 19.35 -42.65 17.17
C ALA A 85 18.26 -42.11 16.22
N ILE A 86 18.41 -40.85 15.79
CA ILE A 86 17.46 -40.22 14.85
C ILE A 86 17.54 -40.94 13.51
N LYS A 87 16.38 -41.34 12.98
CA LYS A 87 16.24 -41.90 11.64
C LYS A 87 16.65 -40.88 10.59
N GLN A 88 17.49 -41.30 9.65
CA GLN A 88 17.94 -40.44 8.53
C GLN A 88 17.11 -40.65 7.25
N ASP A 89 16.34 -41.73 7.18
CA ASP A 89 15.45 -42.08 6.07
C ASP A 89 14.09 -41.37 6.14
N THR A 90 13.83 -40.66 7.24
CA THR A 90 12.68 -39.76 7.44
C THR A 90 13.17 -38.36 7.83
N PRO A 91 12.44 -37.28 7.49
CA PRO A 91 12.86 -35.94 7.87
C PRO A 91 12.79 -35.73 9.39
N SER A 92 13.80 -35.06 9.94
CA SER A 92 13.82 -34.57 11.31
C SER A 92 13.84 -33.05 11.32
N TYR A 93 13.36 -32.46 12.41
CA TYR A 93 13.09 -31.03 12.51
C TYR A 93 13.59 -30.50 13.85
N TYR A 94 14.24 -29.35 13.84
CA TYR A 94 14.62 -28.62 15.04
C TYR A 94 14.05 -27.21 14.98
N PHE A 95 13.14 -26.91 15.91
CA PHE A 95 12.55 -25.59 16.03
C PHE A 95 13.32 -24.76 17.06
N SER A 96 13.80 -23.59 16.63
CA SER A 96 14.45 -22.62 17.49
C SER A 96 13.52 -21.39 17.61
N PRO A 97 12.83 -21.24 18.75
CA PRO A 97 12.06 -20.04 19.06
C PRO A 97 12.84 -18.76 18.81
N LYS A 98 12.22 -17.76 18.18
CA LYS A 98 12.83 -16.43 18.00
C LYS A 98 12.64 -15.55 19.23
N ASP A 99 11.46 -15.64 19.85
CA ASP A 99 11.03 -14.89 21.02
C ASP A 99 9.93 -15.67 21.76
N GLU A 100 9.57 -15.25 22.97
CA GLU A 100 8.61 -15.96 23.84
C GLU A 100 7.14 -15.69 23.47
N ASP A 101 6.87 -14.75 22.55
CA ASP A 101 5.53 -14.16 22.39
C ASP A 101 4.89 -14.37 21.00
N SER A 102 5.69 -14.60 19.96
CA SER A 102 5.20 -14.65 18.58
C SER A 102 4.81 -16.05 18.10
N GLY A 103 5.31 -17.10 18.76
CA GLY A 103 5.21 -18.47 18.26
C GLY A 103 5.96 -18.72 16.95
N LYS A 104 6.79 -17.77 16.52
CA LYS A 104 7.61 -17.87 15.31
C LYS A 104 9.05 -18.19 15.67
N GLY A 105 9.73 -18.86 14.74
CA GLY A 105 11.11 -19.26 14.94
C GLY A 105 11.79 -19.72 13.67
N LYS A 106 13.02 -20.16 13.82
CA LYS A 106 13.76 -20.88 12.77
C LYS A 106 13.43 -22.36 12.88
N LEU A 107 12.99 -22.98 11.79
CA LEU A 107 12.85 -24.43 11.67
C LEU A 107 13.98 -24.97 10.80
N SER A 108 14.92 -25.69 11.41
CA SER A 108 15.94 -26.46 10.69
C SER A 108 15.37 -27.85 10.38
N ILE A 109 15.54 -28.33 9.16
CA ILE A 109 15.02 -29.59 8.67
C ILE A 109 16.19 -30.40 8.12
N PHE A 110 16.33 -31.64 8.56
CA PHE A 110 17.39 -32.54 8.14
C PHE A 110 16.77 -33.79 7.53
N TYR A 111 17.19 -34.12 6.31
CA TYR A 111 16.74 -35.31 5.62
C TYR A 111 17.89 -35.93 4.85
N LYS A 112 18.31 -37.15 5.22
CA LYS A 112 19.53 -37.78 4.70
C LYS A 112 20.74 -36.85 4.88
N ASN A 113 21.34 -36.40 3.77
CA ASN A 113 22.48 -35.49 3.75
C ASN A 113 22.08 -34.04 3.39
N ASP A 114 20.78 -33.77 3.30
CA ASP A 114 20.22 -32.49 2.92
C ASP A 114 19.70 -31.73 4.14
N GLU A 115 19.89 -30.40 4.12
CA GLU A 115 19.38 -29.48 5.13
C GLU A 115 18.47 -28.44 4.47
N LEU A 116 17.44 -28.00 5.17
CA LEU A 116 16.58 -26.89 4.79
C LEU A 116 16.31 -26.02 6.02
N CYS A 117 16.36 -24.71 5.85
CA CYS A 117 16.09 -23.75 6.92
C CYS A 117 14.86 -22.92 6.57
N LEU A 118 13.83 -22.96 7.41
CA LEU A 118 12.67 -22.08 7.32
C LEU A 118 12.74 -21.00 8.39
N LEU A 119 12.77 -19.73 7.97
CA LEU A 119 12.68 -18.57 8.85
C LEU A 119 11.22 -18.19 9.06
N ASN A 120 10.93 -17.60 10.22
CA ASN A 120 9.58 -17.17 10.62
C ASN A 120 8.51 -18.28 10.54
N TYR A 121 8.91 -19.55 10.68
CA TYR A 121 7.99 -20.67 10.79
C TYR A 121 7.16 -20.54 12.08
N SER A 122 5.83 -20.62 11.97
CA SER A 122 4.91 -20.57 13.10
C SER A 122 4.57 -21.99 13.58
N ILE A 123 4.99 -22.32 14.80
CA ILE A 123 4.69 -23.63 15.42
C ILE A 123 3.22 -23.75 15.87
N ILE A 124 2.51 -22.62 15.94
CA ILE A 124 1.08 -22.56 16.26
C ILE A 124 0.23 -22.75 15.01
N GLU A 125 0.58 -22.05 13.93
CA GLU A 125 -0.17 -22.07 12.67
C GLU A 125 0.24 -23.22 11.74
N ASN A 126 1.33 -23.94 12.06
CA ASN A 126 1.92 -25.00 11.23
C ASN A 126 2.22 -24.48 9.81
N SER A 127 3.07 -23.46 9.72
CA SER A 127 3.41 -22.82 8.44
C SER A 127 3.82 -23.84 7.38
N LEU A 128 3.37 -23.62 6.13
CA LEU A 128 3.63 -24.52 4.99
C LEU A 128 3.15 -25.95 5.21
N ASN A 129 2.14 -26.11 6.07
CA ASN A 129 1.50 -27.37 6.40
C ASN A 129 2.45 -28.43 7.00
N ILE A 130 3.57 -27.99 7.59
CA ILE A 130 4.44 -28.83 8.40
C ILE A 130 3.90 -28.80 9.83
N LYS A 131 3.46 -29.95 10.35
CA LYS A 131 2.86 -30.05 11.68
C LYS A 131 3.85 -30.61 12.71
N LEU A 132 4.20 -29.81 13.71
CA LEU A 132 5.10 -30.23 14.78
C LEU A 132 4.30 -30.49 16.07
N GLU A 133 4.25 -31.75 16.48
CA GLU A 133 3.55 -32.17 17.70
C GLU A 133 4.48 -32.06 18.91
N CYS A 134 4.14 -31.14 19.82
CA CYS A 134 4.89 -30.88 21.05
C CYS A 134 4.42 -31.82 22.15
N LEU A 135 5.36 -32.49 22.81
CA LEU A 135 5.14 -33.49 23.86
C LEU A 135 5.94 -33.20 25.14
N SER A 136 7.04 -32.45 25.04
CA SER A 136 7.89 -32.09 26.19
C SER A 136 7.24 -30.99 27.03
N LYS A 137 7.53 -30.98 28.34
CA LYS A 137 7.03 -29.96 29.26
C LYS A 137 7.39 -28.55 28.77
N GLN A 138 8.63 -28.35 28.34
CA GLN A 138 9.13 -27.05 27.88
C GLN A 138 8.40 -26.56 26.61
N SER A 139 8.17 -27.43 25.63
CA SER A 139 7.52 -27.03 24.38
C SER A 139 6.01 -26.80 24.55
N LEU A 140 5.38 -27.56 25.46
CA LEU A 140 3.99 -27.34 25.86
C LEU A 140 3.82 -26.02 26.62
N GLU A 141 4.67 -25.73 27.61
CA GLU A 141 4.67 -24.45 28.34
C GLU A 141 4.88 -23.27 27.40
N TYR A 142 5.78 -23.40 26.42
CA TYR A 142 5.99 -22.39 25.38
C TYR A 142 4.72 -22.19 24.52
N LYS A 143 4.06 -23.27 24.07
CA LYS A 143 2.79 -23.19 23.32
C LYS A 143 1.66 -22.57 24.14
N ASP A 144 1.59 -22.88 25.43
CA ASP A 144 0.60 -22.32 26.36
C ASP A 144 0.84 -20.83 26.61
N LEU A 145 2.11 -20.43 26.85
CA LEU A 145 2.51 -19.04 27.00
C LEU A 145 2.08 -18.22 25.77
N ILE A 146 2.44 -18.67 24.57
CA ILE A 146 2.08 -17.98 23.33
C ILE A 146 0.57 -17.99 23.10
N SER A 147 -0.12 -19.10 23.38
CA SER A 147 -1.58 -19.16 23.24
C SER A 147 -2.27 -18.17 24.18
N ASN A 148 -1.73 -17.96 25.38
CA ASN A 148 -2.20 -16.97 26.33
C ASN A 148 -1.83 -15.55 25.89
N THR A 149 -0.60 -15.30 25.44
CA THR A 149 -0.19 -14.00 24.86
C THR A 149 -1.02 -13.64 23.62
N LEU A 150 -1.33 -14.59 22.74
CA LEU A 150 -2.21 -14.39 21.58
C LEU A 150 -3.66 -14.18 21.98
N LYS A 151 -4.16 -14.87 23.03
CA LYS A 151 -5.49 -14.62 23.60
C LYS A 151 -5.55 -13.26 24.28
N GLU A 152 -4.51 -12.84 25.00
CA GLU A 152 -4.40 -11.53 25.63
C GLU A 152 -4.25 -10.44 24.58
N GLN A 153 -3.44 -10.62 23.53
CA GLN A 153 -3.36 -9.71 22.39
C GLN A 153 -4.68 -9.65 21.61
N LYS A 154 -5.40 -10.77 21.45
CA LYS A 154 -6.77 -10.80 20.91
C LYS A 154 -7.75 -10.10 21.85
N THR A 155 -7.62 -10.26 23.16
CA THR A 155 -8.47 -9.62 24.19
C THR A 155 -8.16 -8.12 24.30
N ILE A 156 -6.92 -7.70 24.12
CA ILE A 156 -6.45 -6.32 24.03
C ILE A 156 -6.84 -5.72 22.68
N GLN A 157 -6.85 -6.49 21.59
CA GLN A 157 -7.46 -6.09 20.31
C GLN A 157 -8.98 -6.00 20.39
N ILE A 158 -9.66 -6.86 21.18
CA ILE A 158 -11.10 -6.83 21.45
C ILE A 158 -11.45 -5.64 22.35
N ASN A 159 -10.64 -5.35 23.39
CA ASN A 159 -10.82 -4.22 24.29
C ASN A 159 -10.39 -2.89 23.66
N LYS A 160 -9.39 -2.87 22.77
CA LYS A 160 -9.13 -1.71 21.87
C LYS A 160 -10.19 -1.58 20.76
N LYS A 161 -10.93 -2.64 20.43
CA LYS A 161 -12.13 -2.59 19.55
C LYS A 161 -13.43 -2.24 20.29
N GLN A 162 -13.44 -2.15 21.62
CA GLN A 162 -14.64 -1.87 22.42
C GLN A 162 -14.61 -0.53 23.17
N ALA A 163 -14.16 0.52 22.46
CA ALA A 163 -14.81 1.81 22.58
C ALA A 163 -15.60 2.06 21.29
N ILE A 164 -16.69 1.30 21.07
CA ILE A 164 -17.61 1.56 19.95
C ILE A 164 -18.38 2.83 20.32
N ALA A 165 -18.05 3.95 19.68
CA ALA A 165 -18.85 5.16 19.77
C ALA A 165 -20.25 4.83 19.22
N LYS A 166 -21.26 4.75 20.10
CA LYS A 166 -22.65 4.64 19.66
C LYS A 166 -23.07 5.96 19.02
N LEU A 167 -23.34 5.92 17.73
CA LEU A 167 -23.66 7.09 16.90
C LEU A 167 -25.17 7.30 16.82
N HIS A 168 -25.60 8.55 16.61
CA HIS A 168 -26.99 8.95 16.66
C HIS A 168 -27.68 8.78 15.30
N ALA A 169 -28.91 8.25 15.31
CA ALA A 169 -29.70 8.09 14.10
C ALA A 169 -30.17 9.45 13.56
N LEU A 170 -30.17 9.65 12.23
CA LEU A 170 -30.73 10.83 11.59
C LEU A 170 -32.25 10.85 11.75
N LEU A 171 -32.82 11.99 12.13
CA LEU A 171 -34.26 12.22 12.23
C LEU A 171 -34.80 12.98 11.01
N GLU A 172 -36.06 12.70 10.66
CA GLU A 172 -36.76 13.29 9.52
C GLU A 172 -36.86 14.82 9.56
N ASN A 173 -36.83 15.43 10.75
CA ASN A 173 -36.96 16.88 10.92
C ASN A 173 -35.62 17.64 10.90
N GLN A 174 -34.49 16.95 10.74
CA GLN A 174 -33.18 17.59 10.80
C GLN A 174 -32.84 18.34 9.52
N ASN A 175 -32.08 19.43 9.67
CA ASN A 175 -31.57 20.17 8.53
C ASN A 175 -30.33 19.45 7.96
N LEU A 176 -30.56 18.65 6.91
CA LEU A 176 -29.54 18.00 6.11
C LEU A 176 -29.32 18.81 4.82
N GLU A 177 -28.07 19.15 4.52
CA GLU A 177 -27.70 19.97 3.36
C GLU A 177 -26.56 19.33 2.58
N CYS A 178 -26.44 19.60 1.28
CA CYS A 178 -25.16 19.45 0.61
C CYS A 178 -24.18 20.54 1.09
N ILE A 179 -22.88 20.36 0.86
CA ILE A 179 -21.89 21.38 1.27
C ILE A 179 -22.11 22.77 0.65
N HIS A 180 -22.84 22.87 -0.47
CA HIS A 180 -23.19 24.13 -1.11
C HIS A 180 -24.40 24.83 -0.48
N GLY A 181 -25.13 24.18 0.44
CA GLY A 181 -26.30 24.74 1.12
C GLY A 181 -27.66 24.36 0.51
N GLY A 182 -27.70 23.46 -0.48
CA GLY A 182 -28.95 22.87 -0.94
C GLY A 182 -29.52 21.91 0.11
N LYS A 183 -30.82 22.03 0.42
CA LYS A 183 -31.50 21.27 1.47
C LYS A 183 -32.01 19.94 0.95
N VAL A 184 -31.65 18.85 1.64
CA VAL A 184 -32.20 17.52 1.38
C VAL A 184 -33.61 17.44 1.96
N ILE A 185 -34.56 17.00 1.14
CA ILE A 185 -35.94 16.76 1.57
C ILE A 185 -35.99 15.38 2.21
N LEU A 186 -36.03 15.34 3.54
CA LEU A 186 -36.13 14.10 4.31
C LEU A 186 -37.59 13.66 4.40
N GLN A 187 -37.85 12.40 4.05
CA GLN A 187 -39.15 11.76 4.22
C GLN A 187 -38.96 10.31 4.66
N SER A 188 -39.32 9.99 5.91
CA SER A 188 -39.18 8.63 6.43
C SER A 188 -40.35 7.78 5.96
N ASN A 189 -40.10 6.66 5.29
CA ASN A 189 -41.10 5.68 4.88
C ASN A 189 -41.03 4.44 5.76
N LYS A 190 -39.86 3.81 5.80
CA LYS A 190 -39.64 2.56 6.57
C LYS A 190 -39.21 2.82 8.01
N GLY A 191 -38.70 4.01 8.32
CA GLY A 191 -38.36 4.43 9.68
C GLY A 191 -39.54 4.92 10.54
N LYS A 192 -40.75 5.05 9.97
CA LYS A 192 -41.95 5.62 10.65
C LYS A 192 -42.30 4.99 12.00
N THR A 193 -41.98 3.71 12.19
CA THR A 193 -42.27 2.97 13.43
C THR A 193 -41.28 3.27 14.56
N PHE A 194 -40.13 3.89 14.27
CA PHE A 194 -39.08 4.20 15.24
C PHE A 194 -38.98 5.72 15.39
N LYS A 195 -39.56 6.24 16.47
CA LYS A 195 -39.72 7.68 16.68
C LYS A 195 -38.98 8.15 17.91
N ASP A 196 -38.11 9.14 17.75
CA ASP A 196 -37.57 9.89 18.87
C ASP A 196 -38.44 11.13 19.10
N SER A 197 -39.11 11.16 20.25
CA SER A 197 -39.94 12.31 20.66
C SER A 197 -40.98 12.68 19.59
N GLY A 198 -41.53 11.66 18.92
CA GLY A 198 -42.54 11.79 17.87
C GLY A 198 -41.99 11.89 16.45
N VAL A 199 -40.68 12.07 16.26
CA VAL A 199 -40.04 12.23 14.94
C VAL A 199 -39.42 10.90 14.48
N PRO A 200 -39.77 10.40 13.28
CA PRO A 200 -39.17 9.18 12.72
C PRO A 200 -37.66 9.29 12.46
N ILE A 201 -36.97 8.15 12.56
CA ILE A 201 -35.59 8.00 12.07
C ILE A 201 -35.57 7.81 10.54
N MET A 202 -34.44 8.11 9.92
CA MET A 202 -34.18 7.89 8.50
C MET A 202 -33.43 6.58 8.28
N LEU A 203 -33.92 5.74 7.36
CA LEU A 203 -33.26 4.52 6.91
C LEU A 203 -32.58 4.72 5.55
N GLU A 204 -31.79 3.73 5.14
CA GLU A 204 -31.02 3.73 3.89
C GLU A 204 -31.85 4.15 2.67
N SER A 205 -33.00 3.48 2.44
CA SER A 205 -33.86 3.79 1.30
C SER A 205 -34.58 5.13 1.42
N ASP A 206 -34.77 5.64 2.64
CA ASP A 206 -35.41 6.93 2.88
C ASP A 206 -34.50 8.07 2.45
N LEU A 207 -33.18 7.95 2.67
CA LEU A 207 -32.20 8.97 2.26
C LEU A 207 -31.69 8.78 0.83
N LEU A 208 -31.51 7.54 0.36
CA LEU A 208 -31.07 7.27 -1.00
C LEU A 208 -32.12 7.79 -2.01
N ASN A 209 -31.68 8.55 -3.01
CA ASN A 209 -32.53 9.29 -3.96
C ASN A 209 -33.40 10.41 -3.36
N SER A 210 -33.21 10.78 -2.08
CA SER A 210 -33.83 11.99 -1.53
C SER A 210 -33.49 13.22 -2.37
N SER A 211 -34.48 14.05 -2.64
CA SER A 211 -34.33 15.27 -3.46
C SER A 211 -33.55 16.34 -2.71
N ILE A 212 -32.72 17.10 -3.43
CA ILE A 212 -32.00 18.26 -2.93
C ILE A 212 -32.58 19.51 -3.60
N SER A 213 -33.02 20.46 -2.78
CA SER A 213 -33.68 21.68 -3.22
C SER A 213 -32.85 22.92 -2.88
N GLY A 214 -32.90 23.94 -3.75
CA GLY A 214 -32.28 25.23 -3.47
C GLY A 214 -30.73 25.22 -3.40
N CYS A 215 -30.07 24.28 -4.08
CA CYS A 215 -28.61 24.24 -4.12
C CYS A 215 -28.07 25.39 -5.00
N PRO A 216 -27.27 26.33 -4.45
CA PRO A 216 -26.75 27.47 -5.21
C PRO A 216 -25.47 27.12 -6.00
N ASN A 217 -25.12 25.83 -6.13
CA ASN A 217 -23.87 25.42 -6.75
C ASN A 217 -23.81 25.86 -8.21
N THR A 218 -22.67 26.43 -8.59
CA THR A 218 -22.39 26.89 -9.96
C THR A 218 -21.01 26.43 -10.37
N ILE A 219 -20.86 25.96 -11.60
CA ILE A 219 -19.55 25.70 -12.22
C ILE A 219 -19.39 26.71 -13.34
N ALA A 220 -18.33 27.52 -13.28
CA ALA A 220 -18.05 28.57 -14.28
C ALA A 220 -19.26 29.50 -14.55
N ASN A 221 -19.93 29.96 -13.48
CA ASN A 221 -21.16 30.78 -13.51
C ASN A 221 -22.39 30.13 -14.18
N VAL A 222 -22.31 28.84 -14.52
CA VAL A 222 -23.46 28.05 -14.97
C VAL A 222 -24.04 27.31 -13.77
N SER A 223 -25.36 27.40 -13.60
CA SER A 223 -26.09 26.69 -12.54
C SER A 223 -25.85 25.19 -12.64
N TYR A 224 -25.27 24.60 -11.58
CA TYR A 224 -24.97 23.18 -11.48
C TYR A 224 -25.41 22.61 -10.12
N PRO A 225 -26.70 22.72 -9.78
CA PRO A 225 -27.20 22.35 -8.47
C PRO A 225 -27.06 20.84 -8.23
N CYS A 226 -26.80 20.47 -6.98
CA CYS A 226 -27.08 19.13 -6.49
C CYS A 226 -28.60 18.94 -6.48
N THR A 227 -29.08 17.83 -7.04
CA THR A 227 -30.51 17.56 -7.21
C THR A 227 -31.01 16.37 -6.40
N LYS A 228 -30.12 15.44 -6.03
CA LYS A 228 -30.48 14.28 -5.21
C LYS A 228 -29.28 13.65 -4.51
N VAL A 229 -29.55 12.80 -3.51
CA VAL A 229 -28.56 11.94 -2.85
C VAL A 229 -28.41 10.64 -3.63
N VAL A 230 -27.18 10.19 -3.90
CA VAL A 230 -26.90 8.98 -4.71
C VAL A 230 -26.05 7.93 -4.00
N ASP A 231 -25.35 8.29 -2.93
CA ASP A 231 -24.62 7.34 -2.08
C ASP A 231 -24.82 7.68 -0.61
N VAL A 232 -25.07 6.65 0.20
CA VAL A 232 -25.28 6.72 1.64
C VAL A 232 -24.47 5.67 2.41
N LYS A 233 -23.68 4.83 1.72
CA LYS A 233 -23.02 3.64 2.28
C LYS A 233 -22.11 3.96 3.45
N GLY A 234 -21.40 5.09 3.38
CA GLY A 234 -20.48 5.52 4.43
C GLY A 234 -21.17 5.98 5.73
N SER A 235 -22.51 6.09 5.74
CA SER A 235 -23.29 6.59 6.88
C SER A 235 -24.21 5.53 7.50
N LEU A 236 -24.06 4.25 7.13
CA LEU A 236 -24.96 3.19 7.54
C LEU A 236 -24.61 2.62 8.94
N SER A 237 -25.64 2.23 9.68
CA SER A 237 -25.49 1.43 10.89
C SER A 237 -25.06 0.00 10.58
N GLN A 238 -24.47 -0.68 11.56
CA GLN A 238 -24.15 -2.11 11.47
C GLN A 238 -25.40 -2.98 11.61
N LYS A 239 -26.34 -2.55 12.46
CA LYS A 239 -27.60 -3.26 12.71
C LYS A 239 -28.70 -2.71 11.84
N LYS A 240 -29.50 -3.63 11.29
CA LYS A 240 -30.71 -3.29 10.53
C LYS A 240 -31.91 -3.08 11.45
N VAL A 241 -32.80 -2.20 11.03
CA VAL A 241 -34.11 -1.93 11.61
C VAL A 241 -35.10 -1.95 10.45
N ASN A 242 -36.20 -2.70 10.57
CA ASN A 242 -37.12 -2.96 9.43
C ASN A 242 -36.39 -3.46 8.17
N ASN A 243 -35.42 -4.37 8.34
CA ASN A 243 -34.58 -4.93 7.28
C ASN A 243 -33.71 -3.93 6.50
N GLU A 244 -33.56 -2.69 6.96
CA GLU A 244 -32.68 -1.67 6.37
C GLU A 244 -31.70 -1.10 7.38
N TYR A 245 -30.58 -0.57 6.90
CA TYR A 245 -29.63 0.12 7.75
C TYR A 245 -30.14 1.53 8.10
N VAL A 246 -29.80 1.98 9.30
CA VAL A 246 -30.12 3.32 9.81
C VAL A 246 -29.06 4.30 9.35
N ILE A 247 -29.46 5.53 9.01
CA ILE A 247 -28.53 6.60 8.70
C ILE A 247 -27.98 7.22 10.00
N LEU A 248 -26.65 7.31 10.12
CA LEU A 248 -25.93 7.84 11.28
C LEU A 248 -25.46 9.29 11.06
N GLN A 249 -25.90 10.22 11.91
CA GLN A 249 -25.68 11.65 11.76
C GLN A 249 -24.19 12.03 11.68
N GLU A 250 -23.38 11.42 12.54
CA GLU A 250 -21.96 11.71 12.66
C GLU A 250 -21.15 11.29 11.43
N LEU A 251 -21.72 10.45 10.57
CA LEU A 251 -21.10 9.93 9.36
C LEU A 251 -21.72 10.48 8.07
N ILE A 252 -22.65 11.44 8.18
CA ILE A 252 -23.34 12.05 7.04
C ILE A 252 -22.40 12.62 5.98
N SER A 253 -21.20 13.06 6.38
CA SER A 253 -20.19 13.55 5.43
C SER A 253 -19.71 12.52 4.42
N ALA A 254 -20.00 11.24 4.64
CA ALA A 254 -19.71 10.16 3.71
C ALA A 254 -20.88 9.88 2.74
N CYS A 255 -22.03 10.53 2.90
CA CYS A 255 -23.11 10.51 1.90
C CYS A 255 -22.79 11.50 0.78
N ILE A 256 -23.13 11.14 -0.47
CA ILE A 256 -22.76 11.88 -1.67
C ILE A 256 -23.99 12.24 -2.51
N SER A 257 -24.01 13.47 -3.03
CA SER A 257 -25.00 13.95 -4.00
C SER A 257 -24.74 13.46 -5.43
N ASP A 258 -25.72 13.59 -6.33
CA ASP A 258 -25.60 13.28 -7.75
C ASP A 258 -24.45 14.00 -8.48
N LYS A 259 -23.90 15.05 -7.86
CA LYS A 259 -22.76 15.81 -8.37
C LYS A 259 -21.42 15.45 -7.71
N GLY A 260 -21.37 14.40 -6.90
CA GLY A 260 -20.13 13.92 -6.25
C GLY A 260 -19.75 14.67 -4.97
N PHE A 261 -20.62 15.52 -4.43
CA PHE A 261 -20.31 16.33 -3.25
C PHE A 261 -20.93 15.78 -1.97
N PRO A 262 -20.23 15.89 -0.82
CA PRO A 262 -20.69 15.37 0.45
C PRO A 262 -21.86 16.16 1.04
N LEU A 263 -22.55 15.53 1.99
CA LEU A 263 -23.61 16.15 2.78
C LEU A 263 -23.07 16.63 4.14
N LYS A 264 -23.85 17.48 4.81
CA LYS A 264 -23.61 17.94 6.18
C LYS A 264 -24.94 18.01 6.92
N VAL A 265 -24.94 17.68 8.21
CA VAL A 265 -26.12 17.76 9.08
C VAL A 265 -25.78 18.57 10.31
N SER A 266 -26.76 19.32 10.83
CA SER A 266 -26.67 19.85 12.19
C SER A 266 -26.95 18.74 13.19
N PHE A 267 -25.92 18.32 13.92
CA PHE A 267 -26.00 17.23 14.89
C PHE A 267 -27.06 17.51 15.96
N VAL A 268 -27.94 16.53 16.21
CA VAL A 268 -28.93 16.54 17.28
C VAL A 268 -28.89 15.17 17.98
N PRO A 269 -28.56 15.10 19.29
CA PRO A 269 -28.56 13.83 20.01
C PRO A 269 -29.93 13.15 19.97
N THR A 270 -29.95 11.86 19.65
CA THR A 270 -31.14 11.00 19.65
C THR A 270 -31.09 9.87 20.68
N LYS A 271 -32.27 9.36 21.06
CA LYS A 271 -32.45 8.15 21.87
C LYS A 271 -32.01 6.89 21.12
N PHE A 272 -32.20 6.87 19.81
CA PHE A 272 -31.76 5.78 18.95
C PHE A 272 -30.29 5.93 18.62
N LYS A 273 -29.48 5.04 19.18
CA LYS A 273 -28.04 4.99 18.95
C LYS A 273 -27.65 3.63 18.40
N PHE A 274 -26.80 3.62 17.40
CA PHE A 274 -26.37 2.40 16.72
C PHE A 274 -24.86 2.37 16.56
N ASP A 275 -24.34 1.16 16.43
CA ASP A 275 -22.96 0.91 16.04
C ASP A 275 -22.85 1.19 14.52
N HIS A 276 -21.76 1.78 14.05
CA HIS A 276 -21.54 2.01 12.61
C HIS A 276 -21.14 0.71 11.90
N SER A 277 -21.56 0.51 10.65
CA SER A 277 -21.08 -0.62 9.81
C SER A 277 -19.61 -0.45 9.37
N PHE A 278 -19.07 0.75 9.57
CA PHE A 278 -17.77 1.20 9.11
C PHE A 278 -16.61 0.46 9.81
N ASN A 279 -15.55 0.06 9.09
CA ASN A 279 -14.36 -0.51 9.72
C ASN A 279 -13.48 0.64 10.26
N PRO A 280 -13.10 0.68 11.56
CA PRO A 280 -12.18 1.68 12.10
C PRO A 280 -10.93 1.93 11.24
N LYS A 281 -10.42 0.90 10.56
CA LYS A 281 -9.25 1.02 9.68
C LYS A 281 -9.50 1.85 8.41
N GLU A 282 -10.74 1.96 7.94
CA GLU A 282 -11.08 2.76 6.76
C GLU A 282 -11.38 4.24 7.11
N GLY A 283 -11.55 4.58 8.39
CA GLY A 283 -12.22 5.84 8.80
C GLY A 283 -11.59 6.57 9.97
N LEU A 284 -10.95 5.84 10.89
CA LEU A 284 -10.18 6.44 11.99
C LEU A 284 -8.76 6.83 11.59
N ALA A 285 -8.32 6.53 10.37
CA ALA A 285 -7.08 7.10 9.82
C ALA A 285 -7.20 8.60 9.48
N LYS A 286 -8.38 9.22 9.59
CA LYS A 286 -8.60 10.64 9.22
C LYS A 286 -9.16 11.55 10.32
N GLN A 287 -9.25 11.12 11.58
CA GLN A 287 -9.83 11.98 12.63
C GLN A 287 -9.05 12.13 13.94
N SER A 288 -7.86 11.53 14.10
CA SER A 288 -6.90 12.06 15.09
C SER A 288 -5.98 13.04 14.37
N LYS A 289 -5.66 14.16 15.02
CA LYS A 289 -4.79 15.23 14.52
C LYS A 289 -3.52 14.65 13.86
N SER A 290 -3.52 14.40 12.55
CA SER A 290 -2.28 14.25 11.83
C SER A 290 -1.70 15.66 11.76
N GLN A 291 -0.77 16.00 12.65
CA GLN A 291 0.36 16.76 12.14
C GLN A 291 0.97 15.83 11.09
N THR A 292 0.54 16.00 9.83
CA THR A 292 1.09 15.25 8.72
C THR A 292 2.52 15.76 8.57
N LYS A 293 3.45 15.14 9.29
CA LYS A 293 4.85 15.56 9.29
C LYS A 293 5.34 15.46 7.85
N LEU A 294 5.61 16.61 7.24
CA LEU A 294 6.18 16.65 5.91
C LEU A 294 7.61 16.11 6.00
N LYS A 295 7.96 15.27 5.03
CA LYS A 295 9.30 14.75 4.84
C LYS A 295 9.87 15.36 3.58
N GLU A 296 11.19 15.37 3.48
CA GLU A 296 11.90 15.83 2.28
C GLU A 296 11.46 15.00 1.06
N PRO A 297 10.91 15.61 0.00
CA PRO A 297 10.52 14.88 -1.19
C PRO A 297 11.75 14.65 -2.08
N ILE A 298 11.99 13.40 -2.47
CA ILE A 298 13.17 12.99 -3.23
C ILE A 298 12.75 12.25 -4.50
N ILE A 299 13.40 12.57 -5.61
CA ILE A 299 13.34 11.77 -6.84
C ILE A 299 14.72 11.15 -7.12
N ARG A 300 14.77 9.89 -7.55
CA ARG A 300 16.02 9.17 -7.83
C ARG A 300 16.00 8.51 -9.21
N LEU A 301 17.01 8.83 -10.01
CA LEU A 301 17.31 8.16 -11.27
C LEU A 301 18.09 6.87 -11.00
N HIS A 302 17.58 5.77 -11.53
CA HIS A 302 18.29 4.51 -11.63
C HIS A 302 18.74 4.30 -13.07
N TYR A 303 20.04 4.41 -13.31
CA TYR A 303 20.62 4.25 -14.64
C TYR A 303 21.29 2.88 -14.78
N LYS A 304 20.92 2.14 -15.82
CA LYS A 304 21.32 0.74 -16.00
C LYS A 304 21.67 0.47 -17.46
N SER A 305 22.51 -0.51 -17.76
CA SER A 305 22.72 -0.99 -19.14
C SER A 305 21.62 -1.95 -19.57
N ASP A 306 21.07 -2.71 -18.62
CA ASP A 306 20.00 -3.67 -18.86
C ASP A 306 18.93 -3.59 -17.77
N ARG A 307 17.68 -3.89 -18.14
CA ARG A 307 16.52 -3.89 -17.24
C ARG A 307 16.64 -4.86 -16.06
N PHE A 308 17.49 -5.89 -16.15
CA PHE A 308 17.71 -6.89 -15.11
C PHE A 308 18.98 -6.62 -14.29
N GLN A 309 19.77 -5.60 -14.64
CA GLN A 309 20.96 -5.21 -13.87
C GLN A 309 20.55 -4.72 -12.48
N LYS A 310 21.20 -5.21 -11.42
CA LYS A 310 20.88 -4.86 -10.02
C LYS A 310 21.69 -3.69 -9.49
N ASP A 311 22.89 -3.51 -10.02
CA ASP A 311 23.74 -2.36 -9.79
C ASP A 311 23.34 -1.21 -10.73
N ASN A 312 23.62 0.02 -10.29
CA ASN A 312 23.41 1.23 -11.09
C ASN A 312 24.75 1.65 -11.70
N LEU A 313 24.69 2.08 -12.97
CA LEU A 313 25.83 2.60 -13.68
C LEU A 313 26.18 4.00 -13.15
N PRO A 314 27.46 4.27 -12.84
CA PRO A 314 27.87 5.59 -12.39
C PRO A 314 27.77 6.61 -13.51
N ILE A 315 27.19 7.77 -13.21
CA ILE A 315 27.15 8.92 -14.12
C ILE A 315 28.19 9.93 -13.63
N TYR A 316 29.19 10.24 -14.46
CA TYR A 316 30.23 11.23 -14.14
C TYR A 316 29.95 12.60 -14.75
N ASN A 317 29.21 12.60 -15.87
CA ASN A 317 28.95 13.75 -16.70
C ASN A 317 27.49 13.74 -17.12
N LEU A 318 26.81 14.88 -16.96
CA LEU A 318 25.49 15.10 -17.51
C LEU A 318 25.30 16.57 -17.88
N LEU A 319 24.36 16.82 -18.76
CA LEU A 319 23.89 18.15 -19.12
C LEU A 319 22.52 18.36 -18.49
N ILE A 320 22.32 19.47 -17.78
CA ILE A 320 21.00 19.94 -17.35
C ILE A 320 20.64 21.10 -18.26
N ASN A 321 19.58 20.98 -19.05
CA ASN A 321 19.16 22.03 -20.00
C ASN A 321 20.32 22.55 -20.88
N ASN A 322 21.20 21.64 -21.33
CA ASN A 322 22.43 21.90 -22.08
C ASN A 322 23.59 22.54 -21.30
N GLU A 323 23.46 22.75 -19.99
CA GLU A 323 24.56 23.17 -19.12
C GLU A 323 25.30 21.96 -18.53
N LYS A 324 26.62 21.90 -18.70
CA LYS A 324 27.44 20.75 -18.27
C LYS A 324 27.61 20.73 -16.75
N LYS A 325 27.35 19.57 -16.14
CA LYS A 325 27.74 19.21 -14.77
C LYS A 325 28.73 18.04 -14.84
N GLU A 326 29.94 18.25 -14.35
CA GLU A 326 31.03 17.28 -14.36
C GLU A 326 31.68 17.24 -12.97
N GLN A 327 31.99 16.04 -12.49
CA GLN A 327 32.72 15.83 -11.24
C GLN A 327 33.76 14.72 -11.39
N ASN A 328 34.81 14.78 -10.57
CA ASN A 328 35.86 13.74 -10.50
C ASN A 328 35.37 12.41 -9.90
N LYS A 329 34.17 12.39 -9.32
CA LYS A 329 33.52 11.22 -8.75
C LYS A 329 32.14 11.06 -9.39
N ALA A 330 31.60 9.85 -9.33
CA ALA A 330 30.24 9.58 -9.76
C ALA A 330 29.27 10.53 -9.04
N LEU A 331 28.40 11.16 -9.82
CA LEU A 331 27.37 12.06 -9.32
C LEU A 331 26.37 11.25 -8.48
N SER A 332 26.08 11.73 -7.28
CA SER A 332 25.13 11.08 -6.36
C SER A 332 23.89 11.94 -6.11
N GLU A 333 24.05 13.26 -6.13
CA GLU A 333 22.99 14.21 -5.81
C GLU A 333 23.20 15.54 -6.55
N LEU A 334 22.10 16.14 -6.98
CA LEU A 334 22.04 17.42 -7.66
C LEU A 334 20.89 18.23 -7.06
N ASN A 335 21.17 19.48 -6.70
CA ASN A 335 20.14 20.44 -6.37
C ASN A 335 19.74 21.16 -7.67
N ILE A 336 18.46 21.08 -8.00
CA ILE A 336 17.87 21.74 -9.15
C ILE A 336 17.09 22.94 -8.62
N ASP A 337 17.51 24.13 -9.05
CA ASP A 337 16.89 25.37 -8.61
C ASP A 337 15.69 25.71 -9.50
N GLN A 338 14.81 26.60 -9.02
CA GLN A 338 13.66 27.08 -9.78
C GLN A 338 14.00 27.59 -11.20
N LYS A 339 15.18 28.19 -11.40
CA LYS A 339 15.62 28.69 -12.72
C LYS A 339 15.88 27.57 -13.74
N ASP A 340 16.17 26.36 -13.26
CA ASP A 340 16.43 25.19 -14.09
C ASP A 340 15.12 24.50 -14.51
N LEU A 341 14.01 24.78 -13.81
CA LEU A 341 12.68 24.30 -14.18
C LEU A 341 12.05 25.22 -15.22
N LYS A 342 12.04 24.78 -16.48
CA LYS A 342 11.52 25.55 -17.62
C LYS A 342 10.03 25.31 -17.83
N ASP A 343 9.37 26.20 -18.58
CA ASP A 343 8.02 25.92 -19.07
C ASP A 343 8.07 24.82 -20.13
N ILE A 344 7.02 23.99 -20.20
CA ILE A 344 6.96 22.89 -21.16
C ILE A 344 6.96 23.43 -22.59
N GLU A 345 7.96 23.04 -23.39
CA GLU A 345 8.09 23.45 -24.79
C GLU A 345 7.20 22.62 -25.73
N ASP A 346 6.99 21.33 -25.41
CA ASP A 346 6.12 20.45 -26.20
C ASP A 346 4.64 20.83 -26.03
N VAL A 347 4.09 21.49 -27.06
CA VAL A 347 2.71 21.98 -27.09
C VAL A 347 1.68 20.86 -26.95
N ASN A 348 1.97 19.65 -27.46
CA ASN A 348 1.02 18.54 -27.38
C ASN A 348 0.91 18.03 -25.94
N ILE A 349 2.05 17.83 -25.28
CA ILE A 349 2.10 17.43 -23.86
C ILE A 349 1.47 18.51 -22.99
N LEU A 350 1.82 19.78 -23.23
CA LEU A 350 1.26 20.91 -22.48
C LEU A 350 -0.26 21.01 -22.62
N ASN A 351 -0.80 20.79 -23.82
CA ASN A 351 -2.24 20.80 -24.06
C ASN A 351 -2.93 19.61 -23.40
N GLN A 352 -2.34 18.42 -23.47
CA GLN A 352 -2.83 17.23 -22.77
C GLN A 352 -2.93 17.50 -21.26
N PHE A 353 -1.88 18.03 -20.65
CA PHE A 353 -1.90 18.36 -19.23
C PHE A 353 -2.91 19.46 -18.89
N LYS A 354 -3.07 20.48 -19.73
CA LYS A 354 -4.09 21.52 -19.52
C LYS A 354 -5.53 20.99 -19.65
N GLN A 355 -5.73 19.91 -20.41
CA GLN A 355 -7.01 19.25 -20.55
C GLN A 355 -7.33 18.38 -19.33
N ASP A 356 -6.34 17.63 -18.85
CA ASP A 356 -6.53 16.64 -17.79
C ASP A 356 -6.42 17.25 -16.38
N PHE A 357 -5.68 18.35 -16.22
CA PHE A 357 -5.45 19.01 -14.93
C PHE A 357 -6.06 20.42 -14.90
N SER A 358 -6.57 20.82 -13.72
CA SER A 358 -7.19 22.13 -13.55
C SER A 358 -6.18 23.28 -13.65
N LYS A 359 -6.67 24.52 -13.74
CA LYS A 359 -5.84 25.74 -13.72
C LYS A 359 -5.05 25.93 -12.41
N ASP A 360 -5.36 25.15 -11.37
CA ASP A 360 -4.66 25.16 -10.09
C ASP A 360 -3.31 24.44 -10.14
N TYR A 361 -2.92 23.92 -11.30
CA TYR A 361 -1.62 23.31 -11.54
C TYR A 361 -0.73 24.20 -12.38
N GLU A 362 0.57 24.09 -12.14
CA GLU A 362 1.65 24.63 -12.96
C GLU A 362 2.40 23.45 -13.59
N PHE A 363 2.93 23.64 -14.79
CA PHE A 363 3.63 22.60 -15.53
C PHE A 363 5.04 23.06 -15.84
N LYS A 364 6.02 22.25 -15.45
CA LYS A 364 7.44 22.51 -15.69
C LYS A 364 8.12 21.33 -16.36
N GLU A 365 9.20 21.60 -17.06
CA GLU A 365 10.09 20.59 -17.61
C GLU A 365 11.53 20.76 -17.11
N LEU A 366 12.24 19.65 -17.07
CA LEU A 366 13.66 19.57 -16.78
C LEU A 366 14.29 18.52 -17.71
N ASN A 367 15.31 18.93 -18.44
CA ASN A 367 15.95 18.08 -19.44
C ASN A 367 17.34 17.67 -18.97
N PHE A 368 17.58 16.36 -18.92
CA PHE A 368 18.89 15.77 -18.70
C PHE A 368 19.39 15.14 -20.00
N SER A 369 20.67 15.34 -20.32
CA SER A 369 21.33 14.59 -21.39
C SER A 369 22.62 13.98 -20.89
N PHE A 370 22.78 12.67 -21.06
CA PHE A 370 24.01 11.95 -20.76
C PHE A 370 24.07 10.67 -21.60
N ASP A 371 25.29 10.21 -21.89
CA ASP A 371 25.56 9.14 -22.85
C ASP A 371 24.78 9.34 -24.16
N THR A 372 24.01 8.33 -24.58
CA THR A 372 23.15 8.37 -25.77
C THR A 372 21.68 8.63 -25.40
N ASN A 373 21.41 9.28 -24.28
CA ASN A 373 20.05 9.47 -23.77
C ASN A 373 19.73 10.95 -23.53
N LEU A 374 18.56 11.37 -23.99
CA LEU A 374 17.87 12.59 -23.62
C LEU A 374 16.68 12.20 -22.73
N ILE A 375 16.61 12.76 -21.53
CA ILE A 375 15.56 12.48 -20.56
C ILE A 375 14.85 13.79 -20.23
N LYS A 376 13.58 13.85 -20.59
CA LYS A 376 12.67 14.96 -20.30
C LYS A 376 11.79 14.57 -19.13
N LEU A 377 11.93 15.28 -18.02
CA LEU A 377 11.06 15.13 -16.87
C LEU A 377 10.03 16.25 -16.90
N TYR A 378 8.75 15.88 -16.83
CA TYR A 378 7.65 16.82 -16.71
C TYR A 378 7.08 16.80 -15.30
N PHE A 379 6.91 17.97 -14.70
CA PHE A 379 6.38 18.13 -13.37
C PHE A 379 5.05 18.86 -13.41
N ILE A 380 4.02 18.21 -12.88
CA ILE A 380 2.69 18.77 -12.65
C ILE A 380 2.62 19.20 -11.18
N ILE A 381 2.68 20.50 -10.93
CA ILE A 381 2.88 21.09 -9.61
C ILE A 381 1.57 21.74 -9.13
N PRO A 382 0.94 21.23 -8.05
CA PRO A 382 -0.21 21.91 -7.46
C PRO A 382 0.18 23.29 -6.89
N LYS A 383 -0.52 24.35 -7.29
CA LYS A 383 -0.28 25.72 -6.78
C LYS A 383 -0.73 25.89 -5.33
N ASN A 384 -1.65 25.04 -4.87
CA ASN A 384 -2.26 25.12 -3.57
C ASN A 384 -1.90 23.93 -2.68
N ILE A 385 -1.52 24.22 -1.45
CA ILE A 385 -1.29 23.20 -0.42
C ILE A 385 -2.63 22.76 0.14
N ALA A 386 -2.89 21.45 0.11
CA ALA A 386 -4.12 20.88 0.65
C ALA A 386 -4.29 21.24 2.13
N LYS A 387 -5.54 21.48 2.57
CA LYS A 387 -5.84 21.97 3.92
C LYS A 387 -5.18 21.13 5.03
N VAL A 388 -5.07 19.82 4.81
CA VAL A 388 -4.45 18.86 5.74
C VAL A 388 -2.95 19.12 5.98
N TYR A 389 -2.21 19.65 4.99
CA TYR A 389 -0.77 19.92 5.10
C TYR A 389 -0.45 21.37 5.49
N LYS A 390 -1.45 22.28 5.56
CA LYS A 390 -1.19 23.72 5.76
C LYS A 390 -0.46 24.04 7.07
N SER A 391 -0.76 23.34 8.15
CA SER A 391 -0.11 23.56 9.44
C SER A 391 1.32 23.02 9.43
N ALA A 392 1.52 21.79 8.96
CA ALA A 392 2.84 21.18 8.86
C ALA A 392 3.78 21.94 7.92
N TYR A 393 3.25 22.47 6.80
CA TYR A 393 4.03 23.26 5.86
C TYR A 393 4.56 24.58 6.46
N LYS A 394 3.86 25.20 7.42
CA LYS A 394 4.37 26.42 8.06
C LYS A 394 5.66 26.19 8.82
N GLU A 395 5.81 25.00 9.41
CA GLU A 395 6.93 24.57 10.23
C GLU A 395 7.95 23.71 9.46
N PHE A 396 7.67 23.42 8.19
CA PHE A 396 8.55 22.58 7.36
C PHE A 396 9.83 23.34 7.02
N GLU A 397 10.98 22.69 7.16
CA GLU A 397 12.30 23.25 6.88
C GLU A 397 12.51 23.46 5.38
N TYR A 398 12.10 22.49 4.56
CA TYR A 398 12.34 22.43 3.11
C TYR A 398 11.13 22.96 2.30
N LYS A 399 10.67 24.18 2.57
CA LYS A 399 9.45 24.74 1.96
C LYS A 399 9.51 24.87 0.44
N ASP A 400 10.71 25.11 -0.07
CA ASP A 400 11.05 25.24 -1.49
C ASP A 400 10.97 23.91 -2.24
N LEU A 401 11.15 22.78 -1.55
CA LEU A 401 10.90 21.45 -2.12
C LEU A 401 9.39 21.10 -2.19
N GLY A 402 8.53 21.90 -1.56
CA GLY A 402 7.08 21.76 -1.60
C GLY A 402 6.50 20.76 -0.59
N ALA A 403 5.17 20.67 -0.54
CA ALA A 403 4.45 19.81 0.39
C ALA A 403 3.87 18.57 -0.31
N GLY A 404 4.36 17.39 0.07
CA GLY A 404 3.89 16.11 -0.46
C GLY A 404 5.05 15.23 -0.91
N TYR A 405 4.80 14.38 -1.89
CA TYR A 405 5.78 13.47 -2.46
C TYR A 405 5.59 13.41 -3.98
N PHE A 406 6.65 13.02 -4.70
CA PHE A 406 6.57 12.76 -6.13
C PHE A 406 5.80 11.46 -6.40
N THR A 407 4.95 11.47 -7.42
CA THR A 407 4.31 10.27 -7.94
C THR A 407 4.50 10.25 -9.45
N GLN A 408 5.08 9.17 -9.98
CA GLN A 408 5.21 9.01 -11.44
C GLN A 408 3.84 8.70 -12.04
N LEU A 409 3.52 9.38 -13.15
CA LEU A 409 2.27 9.24 -13.89
C LEU A 409 2.55 8.49 -15.19
N HIS A 410 2.59 7.16 -15.08
CA HIS A 410 3.00 6.26 -16.16
C HIS A 410 2.14 6.38 -17.43
N GLU A 411 0.89 6.82 -17.31
CA GLU A 411 -0.02 7.05 -18.43
C GLU A 411 0.46 8.14 -19.39
N TYR A 412 1.34 9.04 -18.94
CA TYR A 412 1.94 10.11 -19.75
C TYR A 412 3.40 9.84 -20.13
N ASP A 413 3.98 8.73 -19.65
CA ASP A 413 5.36 8.38 -19.96
C ASP A 413 5.48 7.89 -21.40
N LYS A 414 6.60 8.24 -22.03
CA LYS A 414 6.90 7.83 -23.41
C LYS A 414 8.38 7.53 -23.57
N ILE A 415 8.68 6.41 -24.22
CA ILE A 415 10.06 6.04 -24.56
C ILE A 415 10.16 5.96 -26.08
N ILE A 416 11.03 6.78 -26.65
CA ILE A 416 11.32 6.83 -28.09
C ILE A 416 12.74 6.31 -28.27
N LYS A 417 12.86 5.07 -28.75
CA LYS A 417 14.15 4.47 -29.09
C LYS A 417 14.46 4.78 -30.54
N ASN A 418 15.53 5.52 -30.80
CA ASN A 418 15.96 5.83 -32.15
C ASN A 418 16.88 4.71 -32.66
N SER A 419 16.67 4.28 -33.91
CA SER A 419 17.56 3.30 -34.55
C SER A 419 18.80 4.00 -35.13
N LEU A 420 19.87 3.25 -35.37
CA LEU A 420 21.10 3.75 -36.00
C LEU A 420 20.85 4.34 -37.41
N GLU A 421 19.73 4.02 -38.05
CA GLU A 421 19.38 4.48 -39.41
C GLU A 421 18.65 5.85 -39.44
N ASP A 422 18.16 6.33 -38.29
CA ASP A 422 17.23 7.47 -38.22
C ASP A 422 17.91 8.87 -38.17
N ASN A 423 19.25 8.96 -38.29
CA ASN A 423 20.03 10.20 -38.15
C ASN A 423 19.76 11.02 -36.86
N LYS A 424 19.06 10.45 -35.87
CA LYS A 424 18.86 11.03 -34.53
C LYS A 424 19.75 10.31 -33.52
N GLU A 425 20.60 11.06 -32.83
CA GLU A 425 21.72 10.52 -32.05
C GLU A 425 21.35 9.99 -30.64
N LEU A 426 20.19 10.35 -30.08
CA LEU A 426 19.85 10.05 -28.68
C LEU A 426 18.52 9.29 -28.53
N ASN A 427 18.46 8.29 -27.64
CA ASN A 427 17.21 7.75 -27.13
C ASN A 427 16.49 8.81 -26.29
N GLU A 428 15.18 8.96 -26.47
CA GLU A 428 14.40 9.97 -25.75
C GLU A 428 13.46 9.32 -24.73
N TYR A 429 13.59 9.73 -23.48
CA TYR A 429 12.76 9.31 -22.36
C TYR A 429 11.93 10.48 -21.90
N HIS A 430 10.62 10.30 -21.81
CA HIS A 430 9.67 11.26 -21.28
C HIS A 430 9.07 10.65 -20.02
N PHE A 431 9.32 11.27 -18.88
CA PHE A 431 8.74 10.85 -17.61
C PHE A 431 7.93 11.97 -16.99
N SER A 432 6.71 11.68 -16.56
CA SER A 432 5.80 12.66 -15.98
C SER A 432 5.57 12.39 -14.51
N PHE A 433 5.58 13.44 -13.69
CA PHE A 433 5.41 13.33 -12.24
C PHE A 433 4.38 14.33 -11.72
N LEU A 434 3.48 13.85 -10.87
CA LEU A 434 2.79 14.71 -9.93
C LEU A 434 3.80 15.11 -8.84
N ALA A 435 4.09 16.41 -8.75
CA ALA A 435 5.09 16.96 -7.85
C ALA A 435 4.48 17.43 -6.51
N PRO A 436 5.30 17.62 -5.47
CA PRO A 436 4.87 18.28 -4.24
C PRO A 436 4.21 19.65 -4.50
N ALA A 437 3.18 19.97 -3.72
CA ALA A 437 2.48 21.24 -3.88
C ALA A 437 3.42 22.42 -3.57
N LYS A 438 3.39 23.44 -4.44
CA LYS A 438 4.28 24.61 -4.41
C LYS A 438 5.78 24.30 -4.50
N MET A 439 6.16 23.18 -5.11
CA MET A 439 7.56 22.91 -5.42
C MET A 439 8.17 24.05 -6.25
N GLN A 440 9.35 24.51 -5.84
CA GLN A 440 10.18 25.49 -6.54
C GLN A 440 11.56 24.91 -6.86
N ASN A 441 12.12 24.14 -5.93
CA ASN A 441 13.38 23.45 -6.06
C ASN A 441 13.17 21.94 -6.02
N LEU A 442 14.13 21.18 -6.53
CA LEU A 442 14.09 19.73 -6.56
C LEU A 442 15.43 19.15 -6.09
N LYS A 443 15.35 18.21 -5.15
CA LYS A 443 16.46 17.34 -4.78
C LYS A 443 16.44 16.10 -5.65
N PHE A 444 17.43 16.01 -6.54
CA PHE A 444 17.55 14.94 -7.51
C PHE A 444 18.72 14.03 -7.15
N GLN A 445 18.44 12.74 -6.97
CA GLN A 445 19.46 11.74 -6.67
C GLN A 445 19.75 10.87 -7.88
N ILE A 446 21.00 10.42 -7.97
CA ILE A 446 21.43 9.42 -8.93
C ILE A 446 21.82 8.19 -8.12
N ALA A 447 21.13 7.08 -8.37
CA ALA A 447 21.40 5.82 -7.72
C ALA A 447 22.83 5.35 -8.05
N ASN A 448 23.57 4.94 -7.03
CA ASN A 448 24.91 4.39 -7.18
C ASN A 448 25.02 3.10 -6.36
N GLY A 449 25.63 2.06 -6.93
CA GLY A 449 25.69 0.74 -6.31
C GLY A 449 24.40 -0.06 -6.44
N LEU A 450 24.19 -1.02 -5.53
CA LEU A 450 23.08 -1.98 -5.59
C LEU A 450 21.76 -1.37 -5.11
N ASP A 451 20.68 -1.63 -5.86
CA ASP A 451 19.33 -1.15 -5.52
C ASP A 451 18.90 -1.55 -4.10
N GLU A 452 19.22 -2.77 -3.67
CA GLU A 452 18.86 -3.30 -2.35
C GLU A 452 19.51 -2.52 -1.20
N ILE A 453 20.77 -2.10 -1.36
CA ILE A 453 21.49 -1.33 -0.34
C ILE A 453 20.84 0.05 -0.20
N LEU A 454 20.57 0.70 -1.33
CA LEU A 454 19.89 2.00 -1.36
C LEU A 454 18.50 1.92 -0.72
N GLU A 455 17.76 0.84 -1.00
CA GLU A 455 16.43 0.60 -0.42
C GLU A 455 16.47 0.33 1.09
N ASP A 456 17.45 -0.42 1.57
CA ASP A 456 17.66 -0.62 3.00
C ASP A 456 18.01 0.69 3.71
N GLU A 457 18.84 1.53 3.09
CA GLU A 457 19.19 2.85 3.63
C GLU A 457 17.98 3.79 3.67
N ASP A 458 17.19 3.84 2.60
CA ASP A 458 15.94 4.63 2.55
C ASP A 458 14.97 4.19 3.64
N ARG A 459 14.79 2.87 3.85
CA ARG A 459 13.94 2.31 4.91
C ARG A 459 14.43 2.70 6.30
N LYS A 460 15.74 2.58 6.56
CA LYS A 460 16.35 2.96 7.85
C LYS A 460 16.19 4.45 8.16
N GLN A 461 16.22 5.30 7.14
CA GLN A 461 16.04 6.75 7.26
C GLN A 461 14.57 7.18 7.13
N GLU A 462 13.66 6.23 6.90
CA GLU A 462 12.24 6.45 6.60
C GLU A 462 12.00 7.48 5.48
N LEU A 463 12.85 7.48 4.44
CA LEU A 463 12.72 8.35 3.29
C LEU A 463 11.67 7.82 2.32
N TYR A 464 10.92 8.74 1.70
CA TYR A 464 10.07 8.41 0.56
C TYR A 464 10.74 8.92 -0.72
N VAL A 465 11.23 7.98 -1.51
CA VAL A 465 11.99 8.25 -2.74
C VAL A 465 11.19 7.77 -3.94
N CYS A 466 10.81 8.70 -4.83
CA CYS A 466 10.21 8.36 -6.10
C CYS A 466 11.32 7.95 -7.08
N LYS A 467 11.24 6.74 -7.62
CA LYS A 467 12.27 6.16 -8.47
C LYS A 467 11.81 6.10 -9.91
N PHE A 468 12.70 6.39 -10.84
CA PHE A 468 12.48 6.12 -12.25
C PHE A 468 13.74 5.52 -12.87
N VAL A 469 13.56 4.68 -13.89
CA VAL A 469 14.64 3.84 -14.45
C VAL A 469 14.91 4.25 -15.89
N VAL A 470 16.18 4.47 -16.22
CA VAL A 470 16.66 4.65 -17.59
C VAL A 470 17.58 3.48 -17.91
N VAL A 471 17.30 2.80 -19.03
CA VAL A 471 18.10 1.67 -19.49
C VAL A 471 18.84 2.09 -20.75
N ASN A 472 20.17 2.15 -20.69
CA ASN A 472 21.01 2.49 -21.83
C ASN A 472 20.87 1.41 -22.91
N GLY A 473 20.15 1.73 -23.97
CA GLY A 473 19.88 0.78 -25.04
C GLY A 473 21.09 0.61 -25.95
N ILE A 474 21.89 -0.43 -25.73
CA ILE A 474 22.56 -1.11 -26.84
C ILE A 474 21.85 -2.45 -26.99
N LYS A 475 20.92 -2.54 -27.95
CA LYS A 475 20.56 -3.86 -28.47
C LYS A 475 21.74 -4.35 -29.32
N ILE A 476 22.22 -5.55 -29.02
CA ILE A 476 22.49 -6.51 -30.08
C ILE A 476 21.42 -7.58 -29.94
#